data_AF-A0A955VUH2-F1
#
_entry.id   AF-A0A955VUH2-F1
#
_cell.length_a   1.000
_cell.length_b   1.000
_cell.length_c   1.000
_cell.angle_alpha   90.00
_cell.angle_beta   90.00
_cell.angle_gamma   90.00
#
_symmetry.space_group_name_H-M   'P 1'
#
loop_
_entity.id
_entity.type
_entity.pdbx_description
1 polymer ?
#
loop_
_entity_poly.entity_id
_entity_poly.type
_entity_poly.pdbx_seq_one_letter_code
_entity_poly.pdbx_strand_id
1 'polypeptide(L)'
;MGALEPKEIRQVLRYWLALIRQEEALADRPRARSPLRGPFPVDLVEPRPGTPYFKLSLEGGALDFLLRTVETVEEPLNPERTAFLSHWLRISYQRESAAIFGRPEPRGQQIHLGFPTFHARRTEELACLIRFSGTLNWLDDEGAAWAPPDYHARKSRSLPALPTALRLTAEVRGADAPYFLDAQLLSRTLGVVDEELADFFAALREAGEISGPDMVAAVCDLLEREGPWAPPLAEAPPGVSLAELA
;
A
#
# COMPACT_ATOMS: atom_id res chain seq x y z
N MET A 1 23.59 -3.33 15.85
CA MET A 1 22.32 -3.16 16.59
C MET A 1 21.44 -4.34 16.22
N GLY A 2 20.66 -4.91 17.16
CA GLY A 2 19.82 -6.08 16.85
C GLY A 2 18.69 -5.72 15.88
N ALA A 3 18.16 -6.71 15.16
CA ALA A 3 16.93 -6.52 14.39
C ALA A 3 15.79 -6.05 15.31
N LEU A 4 14.96 -5.11 14.85
CA LEU A 4 13.79 -4.67 15.61
C LEU A 4 12.85 -5.85 15.82
N GLU A 5 12.41 -6.06 17.06
CA GLU A 5 11.43 -7.08 17.37
C GLU A 5 10.07 -6.74 16.71
N PRO A 6 9.25 -7.70 16.28
CA PRO A 6 7.95 -7.43 15.65
C PRO A 6 7.03 -6.53 16.50
N LYS A 7 7.18 -6.57 17.83
CA LYS A 7 6.46 -5.70 18.77
C LYS A 7 6.90 -4.24 18.66
N GLU A 8 8.18 -3.98 18.45
CA GLU A 8 8.76 -2.65 18.29
C GLU A 8 8.36 -2.05 16.94
N ILE A 9 8.46 -2.84 15.86
CA ILE A 9 7.98 -2.46 14.52
C ILE A 9 6.49 -2.07 14.58
N ARG A 10 5.68 -2.88 15.29
CA ARG A 10 4.25 -2.57 15.50
C ARG A 10 4.04 -1.27 16.28
N GLN A 11 4.88 -0.97 17.26
CA GLN A 11 4.80 0.29 18.00
C GLN A 11 5.16 1.48 17.11
N VAL A 12 6.24 1.40 16.34
CA VAL A 12 6.64 2.44 15.37
C VAL A 12 5.52 2.71 14.38
N LEU A 13 4.96 1.65 13.77
CA LEU A 13 3.85 1.78 12.82
C LEU A 13 2.57 2.33 13.47
N ARG A 14 2.30 1.97 14.74
CA ARG A 14 1.19 2.56 15.51
C ARG A 14 1.42 4.04 15.80
N TYR A 15 2.64 4.45 16.16
CA TYR A 15 2.99 5.85 16.37
C TYR A 15 2.86 6.65 15.07
N TRP A 16 3.36 6.12 13.96
CA TRP A 16 3.19 6.72 12.64
C TRP A 16 1.70 6.82 12.26
N LEU A 17 0.90 5.78 12.50
CA LEU A 17 -0.55 5.83 12.28
C LEU A 17 -1.25 6.87 13.17
N ALA A 18 -0.82 7.01 14.42
CA ALA A 18 -1.36 8.02 15.33
C ALA A 18 -1.01 9.45 14.85
N LEU A 19 0.23 9.66 14.40
CA LEU A 19 0.69 10.92 13.82
C LEU A 19 -0.12 11.27 12.56
N ILE A 20 -0.42 10.29 11.70
CA ILE A 20 -1.31 10.47 10.53
C ILE A 20 -2.68 10.93 10.98
N ARG A 21 -3.32 10.24 11.93
CA ARG A 21 -4.67 10.60 12.40
C ARG A 21 -4.69 11.99 13.04
N GLN A 22 -3.62 12.37 13.72
CA GLN A 22 -3.46 13.70 14.29
C GLN A 22 -3.29 14.75 13.18
N GLU A 23 -2.43 14.54 12.19
CA GLU A 23 -2.28 15.45 11.05
C GLU A 23 -3.57 15.53 10.20
N GLU A 24 -4.29 14.43 10.01
CA GLU A 24 -5.62 14.41 9.37
C GLU A 24 -6.65 15.22 10.16
N ALA A 25 -6.59 15.19 11.50
CA ALA A 25 -7.47 15.97 12.36
C ALA A 25 -7.10 17.45 12.43
N LEU A 26 -5.81 17.78 12.29
CA LEU A 26 -5.27 19.15 12.35
C LEU A 26 -5.27 19.86 10.99
N ALA A 27 -5.22 19.11 9.89
CA ALA A 27 -5.36 19.67 8.56
C ALA A 27 -6.83 20.05 8.34
N ASP A 28 -7.13 21.35 8.46
CA ASP A 28 -8.36 21.94 7.95
C ASP A 28 -8.39 21.72 6.43
N ARG A 29 -8.96 20.59 6.03
CA ARG A 29 -9.16 20.10 4.65
C ARG A 29 -7.88 19.80 3.86
N PRO A 30 -7.26 18.64 4.09
CA PRO A 30 -6.62 17.97 2.99
C PRO A 30 -7.68 17.68 1.90
N ARG A 31 -7.32 17.79 0.62
CA ARG A 31 -8.09 17.16 -0.47
C ARG A 31 -8.18 15.63 -0.34
N ALA A 32 -7.61 15.04 0.71
CA ALA A 32 -8.06 13.78 1.31
C ALA A 32 -9.53 13.93 1.72
N ARG A 33 -10.42 13.72 0.75
CA ARG A 33 -11.87 13.85 0.87
C ARG A 33 -12.31 13.17 2.16
N SER A 34 -12.91 13.95 3.07
CA SER A 34 -13.52 13.43 4.28
C SER A 34 -14.34 12.19 3.90
N PRO A 35 -14.17 11.04 4.61
CA PRO A 35 -14.98 9.87 4.33
C PRO A 35 -16.44 10.32 4.32
N LEU A 36 -17.10 10.04 3.20
CA LEU A 36 -18.48 10.40 2.99
C LEU A 36 -19.29 9.88 4.19
N ARG A 37 -19.85 10.80 5.00
CA ARG A 37 -20.59 10.42 6.22
C ARG A 37 -21.93 9.81 5.82
N GLY A 38 -22.09 8.51 6.06
CA GLY A 38 -23.35 7.78 5.89
C GLY A 38 -23.20 6.53 5.01
N PRO A 39 -24.21 5.65 4.99
CA PRO A 39 -24.27 4.56 4.04
C PRO A 39 -24.50 5.16 2.65
N PHE A 40 -23.46 5.29 1.85
CA PHE A 40 -23.62 5.52 0.43
C PHE A 40 -23.82 4.15 -0.20
N PRO A 41 -25.04 3.76 -0.60
CA PRO A 41 -25.20 2.56 -1.40
C PRO A 41 -24.35 2.74 -2.67
N VAL A 42 -23.54 1.74 -2.98
CA VAL A 42 -22.76 1.72 -4.22
C VAL A 42 -23.75 1.58 -5.37
N ASP A 43 -23.83 2.61 -6.19
CA ASP A 43 -24.60 2.56 -7.43
C ASP A 43 -23.78 1.81 -8.48
N LEU A 44 -24.15 0.55 -8.74
CA LEU A 44 -23.50 -0.29 -9.75
C LEU A 44 -23.82 0.13 -11.18
N VAL A 45 -24.84 0.98 -11.41
CA VAL A 45 -25.19 1.47 -12.74
C VAL A 45 -24.40 2.73 -13.05
N GLU A 46 -24.42 3.69 -12.14
CA GLU A 46 -23.76 4.98 -12.30
C GLU A 46 -22.91 5.32 -11.05
N PRO A 47 -21.71 4.70 -10.90
CA PRO A 47 -20.91 4.85 -9.71
C PRO A 47 -20.45 6.30 -9.54
N ARG A 48 -20.81 6.86 -8.37
CA ARG A 48 -20.40 8.21 -7.98
C ARG A 48 -18.90 8.23 -7.67
N PRO A 49 -18.23 9.38 -7.87
CA PRO A 49 -16.81 9.50 -7.51
C PRO A 49 -16.62 9.29 -6.01
N GLY A 50 -15.99 8.18 -5.65
CA GLY A 50 -15.59 7.87 -4.28
C GLY A 50 -14.16 8.32 -3.95
N THR A 51 -13.60 7.75 -2.88
CA THR A 51 -12.23 8.02 -2.42
C THR A 51 -11.23 7.13 -3.17
N PRO A 52 -10.12 7.66 -3.71
CA PRO A 52 -9.15 6.89 -4.50
C PRO A 52 -8.16 6.07 -3.65
N TYR A 53 -8.40 5.96 -2.34
CA TYR A 53 -7.60 5.18 -1.41
C TYR A 53 -8.49 4.66 -0.28
N PHE A 54 -7.99 3.70 0.50
CA PHE A 54 -8.57 3.23 1.74
C PHE A 54 -7.46 2.79 2.70
N LYS A 55 -7.77 2.67 3.99
CA LYS A 55 -6.80 2.26 5.00
C LYS A 55 -6.89 0.75 5.28
N LEU A 56 -5.74 0.14 5.53
CA LEU A 56 -5.65 -1.22 6.06
C LEU A 56 -5.69 -1.18 7.59
N SER A 57 -6.36 -2.17 8.18
CA SER A 57 -6.31 -2.31 9.63
C SER A 57 -4.95 -2.89 10.01
N LEU A 58 -4.21 -2.27 10.93
CA LEU A 58 -2.99 -2.90 11.47
C LEU A 58 -3.29 -4.12 12.36
N GLU A 59 -4.57 -4.43 12.58
CA GLU A 59 -5.07 -5.64 13.21
C GLU A 59 -5.39 -6.71 12.15
N GLY A 60 -5.39 -7.99 12.50
CA GLY A 60 -5.89 -9.05 11.60
C GLY A 60 -5.00 -9.39 10.40
N GLY A 61 -3.69 -9.15 10.47
CA GLY A 61 -2.70 -9.64 9.49
C GLY A 61 -2.27 -8.64 8.41
N ALA A 62 -2.88 -7.45 8.32
CA ALA A 62 -2.42 -6.46 7.33
C ALA A 62 -1.02 -5.90 7.64
N LEU A 63 -0.61 -5.91 8.92
CA LEU A 63 0.77 -5.61 9.29
C LEU A 63 1.75 -6.62 8.66
N ASP A 64 1.45 -7.91 8.81
CA ASP A 64 2.24 -9.00 8.24
C ASP A 64 2.29 -8.88 6.71
N PHE A 65 1.19 -8.48 6.09
CA PHE A 65 1.12 -8.22 4.66
C PHE A 65 1.97 -7.01 4.22
N LEU A 66 1.93 -5.89 4.96
CA LEU A 66 2.76 -4.71 4.68
C LEU A 66 4.25 -5.01 4.84
N LEU A 67 4.61 -5.84 5.82
CA LEU A 67 5.96 -6.33 6.03
C LEU A 67 6.34 -7.48 5.08
N ARG A 68 5.43 -7.90 4.20
CA ARG A 68 5.57 -9.01 3.26
C ARG A 68 5.99 -10.32 3.94
N THR A 69 5.55 -10.54 5.18
CA THR A 69 5.65 -11.84 5.87
C THR A 69 4.49 -12.75 5.50
N VAL A 70 3.40 -12.20 4.96
CA VAL A 70 2.35 -12.93 4.23
C VAL A 70 2.12 -12.31 2.85
N GLU A 71 1.81 -13.15 1.87
CA GLU A 71 1.60 -12.71 0.48
C GLU A 71 0.21 -12.11 0.24
N THR A 72 -0.75 -12.45 1.10
CA THR A 72 -2.15 -12.05 0.93
C THR A 72 -2.78 -11.57 2.22
N VAL A 73 -3.72 -10.63 2.09
CA VAL A 73 -4.59 -10.20 3.19
C VAL A 73 -6.00 -10.02 2.67
N GLU A 74 -6.97 -10.46 3.46
CA GLU A 74 -8.39 -10.24 3.21
C GLU A 74 -8.98 -9.30 4.24
N GLU A 75 -9.82 -8.39 3.76
CA GLU A 75 -10.39 -7.33 4.58
C GLU A 75 -11.88 -7.18 4.24
N PRO A 76 -12.78 -7.17 5.24
CA PRO A 76 -14.20 -6.98 5.00
C PRO A 76 -14.47 -5.58 4.45
N LEU A 77 -15.56 -5.42 3.69
CA LEU A 77 -15.98 -4.08 3.29
C LEU A 77 -16.40 -3.25 4.50
N ASN A 78 -15.93 -2.02 4.49
CA ASN A 78 -16.31 -0.96 5.41
C ASN A 78 -16.63 0.31 4.58
N PRO A 79 -17.08 1.40 5.21
CA PRO A 79 -17.43 2.62 4.46
C PRO A 79 -16.28 3.18 3.58
N GLU A 80 -15.02 3.11 4.03
CA GLU A 80 -13.87 3.57 3.23
C GLU A 80 -13.64 2.69 2.00
N ARG A 81 -13.64 1.36 2.17
CA ARG A 81 -13.47 0.39 1.07
C ARG A 81 -14.64 0.41 0.09
N THR A 82 -15.83 0.71 0.59
CA THR A 82 -17.04 0.91 -0.23
C THR A 82 -16.92 2.18 -1.09
N ALA A 83 -16.36 3.26 -0.53
CA ALA A 83 -16.06 4.47 -1.30
C ALA A 83 -14.97 4.19 -2.36
N PHE A 84 -13.94 3.42 -2.00
CA PHE A 84 -12.92 2.98 -2.97
C PHE A 84 -13.50 2.11 -4.08
N LEU A 85 -14.39 1.16 -3.76
CA LEU A 85 -15.12 0.36 -4.76
C LEU A 85 -15.87 1.24 -5.76
N SER A 86 -16.57 2.28 -5.28
CA SER A 86 -17.28 3.22 -6.16
C SER A 86 -16.32 3.98 -7.09
N HIS A 87 -15.18 4.43 -6.55
CA HIS A 87 -14.14 5.06 -7.35
C HIS A 87 -13.57 4.11 -8.42
N TRP A 88 -13.27 2.88 -8.02
CA TRP A 88 -12.76 1.84 -8.89
C TRP A 88 -13.74 1.49 -10.01
N LEU A 89 -15.02 1.25 -9.70
CA LEU A 89 -16.05 0.95 -10.69
C LEU A 89 -16.15 2.03 -11.75
N ARG A 90 -16.11 3.30 -11.33
CA ARG A 90 -16.11 4.43 -12.26
C ARG A 90 -14.92 4.39 -13.22
N ILE A 91 -13.71 4.12 -12.73
CA ILE A 91 -12.52 4.01 -13.58
C ILE A 91 -12.67 2.81 -14.53
N SER A 92 -13.11 1.67 -14.03
CA SER A 92 -13.33 0.46 -14.83
C SER A 92 -14.35 0.70 -15.95
N TYR A 93 -15.47 1.37 -15.69
CA TYR A 93 -16.47 1.66 -16.72
C TYR A 93 -16.00 2.69 -17.75
N GLN A 94 -15.19 3.66 -17.34
CA GLN A 94 -14.54 4.57 -18.28
C GLN A 94 -13.55 3.83 -19.19
N ARG A 95 -12.81 2.85 -18.64
CA ARG A 95 -11.89 2.00 -19.40
C ARG A 95 -12.64 1.05 -20.32
N GLU A 96 -13.69 0.37 -19.87
CA GLU A 96 -14.56 -0.47 -20.70
C GLU A 96 -15.10 0.33 -21.90
N SER A 97 -15.60 1.53 -21.65
CA SER A 97 -16.10 2.44 -22.70
C SER A 97 -15.01 2.82 -23.72
N ALA A 98 -13.75 2.94 -23.28
CA ALA A 98 -12.60 3.19 -24.15
C ALA A 98 -12.08 1.91 -24.82
N ALA A 99 -12.24 0.75 -24.19
CA ALA A 99 -11.77 -0.56 -24.63
C ALA A 99 -12.65 -1.17 -25.74
N ILE A 100 -13.90 -0.70 -25.89
CA ILE A 100 -14.73 -0.92 -27.10
C ILE A 100 -13.95 -0.56 -28.38
N PHE A 101 -12.91 0.31 -28.28
CA PHE A 101 -11.98 0.64 -29.36
C PHE A 101 -10.70 -0.22 -29.41
N GLY A 102 -10.69 -1.43 -28.82
CA GLY A 102 -9.72 -2.49 -29.12
C GLY A 102 -8.53 -2.67 -28.16
N ARG A 103 -8.68 -2.44 -26.84
CA ARG A 103 -7.64 -2.78 -25.86
C ARG A 103 -8.12 -3.87 -24.89
N PRO A 104 -7.43 -5.02 -24.74
CA PRO A 104 -7.77 -6.01 -23.75
C PRO A 104 -7.51 -5.47 -22.33
N GLU A 105 -8.43 -5.76 -21.40
CA GLU A 105 -8.27 -5.38 -19.99
C GLU A 105 -7.45 -6.42 -19.22
N PRO A 106 -6.48 -5.99 -18.39
CA PRO A 106 -5.82 -6.87 -17.45
C PRO A 106 -6.79 -7.33 -16.34
N ARG A 107 -6.79 -8.63 -16.04
CA ARG A 107 -7.48 -9.20 -14.87
C ARG A 107 -6.75 -8.77 -13.59
N GLY A 108 -7.48 -8.23 -12.63
CA GLY A 108 -6.95 -7.68 -11.37
C GLY A 108 -6.47 -6.23 -11.53
N GLN A 109 -6.85 -5.36 -10.59
CA GLN A 109 -6.34 -3.99 -10.59
C GLN A 109 -5.00 -3.95 -9.88
N GLN A 110 -3.96 -3.47 -10.58
CA GLN A 110 -2.72 -3.08 -9.93
C GLN A 110 -2.96 -1.86 -9.05
N ILE A 111 -2.61 -1.99 -7.78
CA ILE A 111 -2.66 -0.92 -6.79
C ILE A 111 -1.29 -0.70 -6.18
N HIS A 112 -1.06 0.50 -5.68
CA HIS A 112 0.10 0.81 -4.86
C HIS A 112 -0.28 0.73 -3.39
N LEU A 113 0.52 0.00 -2.64
CA LEU A 113 0.44 -0.09 -1.19
C LEU A 113 1.64 0.67 -0.62
N GLY A 114 1.49 1.26 0.55
CA GLY A 114 2.62 1.90 1.18
C GLY A 114 2.39 2.33 2.61
N PHE A 115 3.49 2.51 3.32
CA PHE A 115 3.57 2.84 4.73
C PHE A 115 4.99 3.37 5.06
N PRO A 116 5.17 4.10 6.16
CA PRO A 116 4.17 5.00 6.71
C PRO A 116 3.66 5.98 5.65
N THR A 117 2.42 6.43 5.83
CA THR A 117 1.80 7.46 5.00
C THR A 117 1.99 8.84 5.66
N PHE A 118 2.14 9.90 4.89
CA PHE A 118 2.27 11.27 5.36
C PHE A 118 1.38 12.18 4.53
N HIS A 119 0.87 13.24 5.14
CA HIS A 119 0.15 14.26 4.41
C HIS A 119 1.13 15.32 3.89
N ALA A 120 1.33 15.36 2.58
CA ALA A 120 2.17 16.37 1.93
C ALA A 120 1.40 17.69 1.81
N ARG A 121 1.57 18.59 2.80
CA ARG A 121 0.82 19.87 2.89
C ARG A 121 0.83 20.70 1.61
N ARG A 122 1.91 20.67 0.83
CA ARG A 122 2.04 21.46 -0.40
C ARG A 122 1.17 20.93 -1.54
N THR A 123 0.98 19.62 -1.63
CA THR A 123 0.17 18.98 -2.67
C THR A 123 -1.22 18.60 -2.18
N GLU A 124 -1.46 18.65 -0.87
CA GLU A 124 -2.66 18.15 -0.19
C GLU A 124 -2.94 16.66 -0.48
N GLU A 125 -1.87 15.89 -0.70
CA GLU A 125 -1.92 14.47 -1.06
C GLU A 125 -1.31 13.60 0.04
N LEU A 126 -1.69 12.32 0.03
CA LEU A 126 -1.05 11.30 0.84
C LEU A 126 0.18 10.75 0.10
N ALA A 127 1.34 10.85 0.74
CA ALA A 127 2.59 10.25 0.28
C ALA A 127 2.93 9.05 1.16
N CYS A 128 3.54 8.01 0.60
CA CYS A 128 4.00 6.85 1.38
C CYS A 128 5.52 6.73 1.26
N LEU A 129 6.19 6.52 2.39
CA LEU A 129 7.64 6.41 2.42
C LEU A 129 8.13 5.10 1.79
N ILE A 130 7.61 3.97 2.28
CA ILE A 130 7.88 2.64 1.74
C ILE A 130 6.66 2.25 0.91
N ARG A 131 6.86 1.78 -0.32
CA ARG A 131 5.80 1.41 -1.26
C ARG A 131 6.08 0.08 -1.91
N PHE A 132 5.03 -0.64 -2.28
CA PHE A 132 5.14 -1.82 -3.14
C PHE A 132 3.87 -1.96 -3.98
N SER A 133 3.94 -2.76 -5.04
CA SER A 133 2.79 -3.02 -5.90
C SER A 133 2.05 -4.27 -5.44
N GLY A 134 0.74 -4.27 -5.64
CA GLY A 134 -0.09 -5.43 -5.38
C GLY A 134 -1.26 -5.50 -6.34
N THR A 135 -1.95 -6.63 -6.32
CA THR A 135 -3.23 -6.80 -7.01
C THR A 135 -4.38 -6.75 -6.02
N LEU A 136 -5.48 -6.14 -6.45
CA LEU A 136 -6.72 -6.10 -5.72
C LEU A 136 -7.78 -6.94 -6.43
N ASN A 137 -8.43 -7.81 -5.66
CA ASN A 137 -9.60 -8.57 -6.08
C ASN A 137 -10.75 -8.32 -5.11
N TRP A 138 -11.94 -8.06 -5.64
CA TRP A 138 -13.18 -8.00 -4.83
C TRP A 138 -13.71 -9.42 -4.64
N LEU A 139 -14.32 -9.70 -3.49
CA LEU A 139 -14.85 -11.02 -3.17
C LEU A 139 -16.35 -10.95 -2.87
N ASP A 140 -17.12 -11.94 -3.30
CA ASP A 140 -18.52 -12.12 -2.90
C ASP A 140 -18.66 -12.73 -1.49
N ASP A 141 -19.87 -13.09 -1.08
CA ASP A 141 -20.16 -13.71 0.21
C ASP A 141 -19.65 -15.15 0.34
N GLU A 142 -19.38 -15.82 -0.77
CA GLU A 142 -18.76 -17.15 -0.83
C GLU A 142 -17.22 -17.09 -0.84
N GLY A 143 -16.64 -15.87 -0.90
CA GLY A 143 -15.19 -15.65 -0.98
C GLY A 143 -14.61 -15.87 -2.39
N ALA A 144 -15.48 -16.00 -3.40
CA ALA A 144 -15.09 -16.11 -4.80
C ALA A 144 -14.84 -14.72 -5.40
N ALA A 145 -14.09 -14.68 -6.50
CA ALA A 145 -13.75 -13.43 -7.17
C ALA A 145 -15.01 -12.77 -7.75
N TRP A 146 -15.33 -11.59 -7.24
CA TRP A 146 -16.46 -10.79 -7.68
C TRP A 146 -16.13 -9.99 -8.95
N ALA A 147 -17.05 -10.00 -9.90
CA ALA A 147 -16.94 -9.25 -11.15
C ALA A 147 -17.92 -8.08 -11.20
N PRO A 148 -17.49 -6.90 -11.67
CA PRO A 148 -18.40 -5.77 -11.85
C PRO A 148 -19.39 -6.05 -13.00
N PRO A 149 -20.62 -5.51 -12.95
CA PRO A 149 -21.54 -5.67 -14.07
C PRO A 149 -21.02 -4.97 -15.32
N ASP A 150 -21.10 -5.65 -16.45
CA ASP A 150 -20.75 -5.12 -17.78
C ASP A 150 -21.81 -4.12 -18.31
N TYR A 151 -21.53 -3.51 -19.47
CA TYR A 151 -22.45 -2.56 -20.09
C TYR A 151 -23.88 -3.10 -20.29
N HIS A 152 -24.03 -4.36 -20.71
CA HIS A 152 -25.33 -4.96 -20.97
C HIS A 152 -26.11 -5.22 -19.68
N ALA A 153 -25.45 -5.74 -18.64
CA ALA A 153 -25.97 -5.95 -17.30
C ALA A 153 -26.43 -4.64 -16.66
N ARG A 154 -25.64 -3.56 -16.79
CA ARG A 154 -26.03 -2.21 -16.32
C ARG A 154 -27.27 -1.69 -17.05
N LYS A 155 -27.34 -1.86 -18.38
CA LYS A 155 -28.48 -1.40 -19.18
C LYS A 155 -29.77 -2.18 -18.90
N SER A 156 -29.67 -3.49 -18.69
CA SER A 156 -30.80 -4.37 -18.37
C SER A 156 -31.19 -4.36 -16.89
N ARG A 157 -30.38 -3.71 -16.03
CA ARG A 157 -30.50 -3.74 -14.56
C ARG A 157 -30.41 -5.15 -13.96
N SER A 158 -29.75 -6.07 -14.66
CA SER A 158 -29.37 -7.37 -14.11
C SER A 158 -28.04 -7.22 -13.38
N LEU A 159 -28.10 -6.75 -12.13
CA LEU A 159 -26.93 -6.39 -11.34
C LEU A 159 -26.57 -7.51 -10.36
N PRO A 160 -25.28 -7.83 -10.16
CA PRO A 160 -24.86 -8.74 -9.12
C PRO A 160 -25.09 -8.13 -7.73
N ALA A 161 -25.06 -8.97 -6.69
CA ALA A 161 -24.90 -8.49 -5.32
C ALA A 161 -23.58 -7.71 -5.17
N LEU A 162 -23.48 -6.84 -4.17
CA LEU A 162 -22.22 -6.16 -3.87
C LEU A 162 -21.19 -7.16 -3.30
N PRO A 163 -19.89 -6.93 -3.54
CA PRO A 163 -18.86 -7.73 -2.87
C PRO A 163 -18.94 -7.52 -1.35
N THR A 164 -18.50 -8.50 -0.59
CA THR A 164 -18.50 -8.45 0.88
C THR A 164 -17.11 -8.19 1.46
N ALA A 165 -16.06 -8.48 0.69
CA ALA A 165 -14.68 -8.30 1.08
C ALA A 165 -13.78 -7.92 -0.11
N LEU A 166 -12.52 -7.65 0.20
CA LEU A 166 -11.45 -7.54 -0.78
C LEU A 166 -10.28 -8.44 -0.37
N ARG A 167 -9.57 -8.96 -1.36
CA ARG A 167 -8.28 -9.65 -1.22
C ARG A 167 -7.20 -8.82 -1.88
N LEU A 168 -6.12 -8.59 -1.13
CA LEU A 168 -4.89 -7.99 -1.64
C LEU A 168 -3.84 -9.09 -1.76
N THR A 169 -3.08 -9.05 -2.84
CA THR A 169 -1.95 -9.94 -3.06
C THR A 169 -0.73 -9.10 -3.42
N ALA A 170 0.36 -9.25 -2.67
CA ALA A 170 1.60 -8.53 -2.94
C ALA A 170 2.21 -9.04 -4.26
N GLU A 171 2.61 -8.13 -5.16
CA GLU A 171 3.38 -8.52 -6.35
C GLU A 171 4.87 -8.61 -5.98
N VAL A 172 5.55 -9.66 -6.45
CA VAL A 172 7.02 -9.73 -6.48
C VAL A 172 7.43 -9.42 -7.91
N ARG A 173 7.97 -8.23 -8.19
CA ARG A 173 8.41 -7.87 -9.54
C ARG A 173 9.91 -8.12 -9.70
N GLY A 174 10.28 -9.29 -10.21
CA GLY A 174 11.61 -9.57 -10.76
C GLY A 174 12.78 -9.20 -9.83
N ALA A 175 13.95 -8.92 -10.41
CA ALA A 175 15.18 -8.56 -9.70
C ALA A 175 15.16 -7.14 -9.07
N ASP A 176 14.01 -6.46 -9.08
CA ASP A 176 13.85 -5.14 -8.46
C ASP A 176 13.48 -5.31 -6.98
N ALA A 177 13.98 -4.39 -6.14
CA ALA A 177 13.79 -4.44 -4.70
C ALA A 177 12.29 -4.57 -4.34
N PRO A 178 11.93 -5.40 -3.33
CA PRO A 178 10.55 -5.65 -2.95
C PRO A 178 9.79 -4.41 -2.46
N TYR A 179 10.54 -3.35 -2.15
CA TYR A 179 10.04 -2.06 -1.72
C TYR A 179 10.67 -0.93 -2.53
N PHE A 180 9.86 0.08 -2.81
CA PHE A 180 10.27 1.37 -3.30
C PHE A 180 10.29 2.36 -2.13
N LEU A 181 11.38 3.12 -1.98
CA LEU A 181 11.49 4.19 -0.99
C LEU A 181 11.39 5.56 -1.66
N ASP A 182 10.58 6.45 -1.09
CA ASP A 182 10.44 7.82 -1.58
C ASP A 182 11.62 8.70 -1.15
N ALA A 183 12.65 8.76 -2.01
CA ALA A 183 13.83 9.58 -1.80
C ALA A 183 13.51 11.08 -1.68
N GLN A 184 12.47 11.58 -2.37
CA GLN A 184 12.08 12.99 -2.26
C GLN A 184 11.46 13.29 -0.90
N LEU A 185 10.68 12.35 -0.37
CA LEU A 185 10.14 12.46 0.99
C LEU A 185 11.28 12.47 2.02
N LEU A 186 12.24 11.54 1.89
CA LEU A 186 13.40 11.47 2.77
C LEU A 186 14.23 12.76 2.75
N SER A 187 14.61 13.28 1.58
CA SER A 187 15.45 14.48 1.52
C SER A 187 14.69 15.76 1.85
N ARG A 188 13.55 15.99 1.20
CA ARG A 188 12.87 17.31 1.27
C ARG A 188 12.01 17.48 2.52
N THR A 189 11.51 16.38 3.09
CA THR A 189 10.56 16.43 4.21
C THR A 189 11.21 15.97 5.50
N LEU A 190 11.98 14.88 5.44
CA LEU A 190 12.65 14.31 6.61
C LEU A 190 14.09 14.83 6.79
N GLY A 191 14.61 15.59 5.82
CA GLY A 191 15.88 16.30 5.94
C GLY A 191 17.12 15.42 5.83
N VAL A 192 16.99 14.21 5.28
CA VAL A 192 18.14 13.33 5.04
C VAL A 192 19.00 13.93 3.92
N VAL A 193 20.31 14.00 4.14
CA VAL A 193 21.22 14.62 3.18
C VAL A 193 21.37 13.71 1.95
N ASP A 194 21.50 14.30 0.75
CA ASP A 194 21.55 13.55 -0.51
C ASP A 194 22.72 12.55 -0.57
N GLU A 195 23.87 12.87 0.02
CA GLU A 195 25.00 11.94 0.16
C GLU A 195 24.66 10.71 1.01
N GLU A 196 23.99 10.91 2.15
CA GLU A 196 23.56 9.81 3.04
C GLU A 196 22.50 8.93 2.36
N LEU A 197 21.61 9.54 1.56
CA LEU A 197 20.65 8.78 0.76
C LEU A 197 21.33 7.95 -0.32
N ALA A 198 22.36 8.49 -0.97
CA ALA A 198 23.12 7.75 -1.97
C ALA A 198 23.79 6.52 -1.34
N ASP A 199 24.42 6.68 -0.18
CA ASP A 199 25.04 5.60 0.58
C ASP A 199 23.99 4.57 1.05
N PHE A 200 22.84 5.03 1.53
CA PHE A 200 21.70 4.19 1.90
C PHE A 200 21.21 3.31 0.75
N PHE A 201 20.95 3.91 -0.41
CA PHE A 201 20.52 3.17 -1.60
C PHE A 201 21.61 2.29 -2.19
N ALA A 202 22.89 2.62 -2.01
CA ALA A 202 23.99 1.74 -2.38
C ALA A 202 23.98 0.48 -1.50
N ALA A 203 23.91 0.65 -0.18
CA ALA A 203 23.87 -0.46 0.77
C ALA A 203 22.64 -1.38 0.54
N LEU A 204 21.46 -0.81 0.29
CA LEU A 204 20.26 -1.59 -0.03
C LEU A 204 20.43 -2.42 -1.31
N ARG A 205 21.10 -1.87 -2.33
CA ARG A 205 21.39 -2.61 -3.57
C ARG A 205 22.41 -3.72 -3.37
N GLU A 206 23.43 -3.48 -2.55
CA GLU A 206 24.46 -4.46 -2.22
C GLU A 206 23.92 -5.62 -1.38
N ALA A 207 22.97 -5.35 -0.47
CA ALA A 207 22.33 -6.36 0.36
C ALA A 207 21.43 -7.33 -0.44
N GLY A 208 20.96 -6.93 -1.63
CA GLY A 208 20.09 -7.76 -2.46
C GLY A 208 18.65 -7.82 -1.93
N GLU A 209 18.16 -9.02 -1.59
CA GLU A 209 16.80 -9.18 -1.07
C GLU A 209 16.71 -8.75 0.41
N ILE A 210 16.04 -7.62 0.65
CA ILE A 210 15.76 -7.12 2.00
C ILE A 210 14.34 -7.47 2.43
N SER A 211 14.20 -8.01 3.64
CA SER A 211 12.88 -8.28 4.23
C SER A 211 12.15 -6.98 4.58
N GLY A 212 10.82 -7.02 4.74
CA GLY A 212 10.07 -5.86 5.22
C GLY A 212 10.50 -5.35 6.59
N PRO A 213 10.65 -6.23 7.59
CA PRO A 213 11.18 -5.84 8.90
C PRO A 213 12.54 -5.16 8.82
N ASP A 214 13.47 -5.70 8.01
CA ASP A 214 14.81 -5.14 7.85
C ASP A 214 14.77 -3.79 7.13
N MET A 215 13.89 -3.64 6.13
CA MET A 215 13.68 -2.36 5.44
C MET A 215 13.19 -1.28 6.42
N VAL A 216 12.23 -1.61 7.29
CA VAL A 216 11.74 -0.67 8.31
C VAL A 216 12.86 -0.32 9.30
N ALA A 217 13.60 -1.32 9.78
CA ALA A 217 14.70 -1.10 10.71
C ALA A 217 15.80 -0.22 10.09
N ALA A 218 16.16 -0.45 8.83
CA ALA A 218 17.16 0.34 8.11
C ALA A 218 16.72 1.79 7.92
N VAL A 219 15.43 2.03 7.63
CA VAL A 219 14.87 3.39 7.55
C VAL A 219 14.85 4.08 8.91
N CYS A 220 14.46 3.38 9.99
CA CYS A 220 14.51 3.97 11.33
C CYS A 220 15.94 4.34 11.74
N ASP A 221 16.91 3.45 11.49
CA ASP A 221 18.33 3.72 11.76
C ASP A 221 18.84 4.95 10.99
N LEU A 222 18.45 5.09 9.72
CA LEU A 222 18.76 6.28 8.92
C LEU A 222 18.20 7.56 9.53
N LEU A 223 16.97 7.52 10.08
CA LEU A 223 16.27 8.70 10.58
C LEU A 223 16.62 9.08 12.03
N GLU A 224 17.05 8.13 12.85
CA GLU A 224 17.32 8.34 14.28
C GLU A 224 18.80 8.62 14.59
N ARG A 225 19.70 8.36 13.65
CA ARG A 225 21.14 8.47 13.87
C ARG A 225 21.60 9.92 14.04
N GLU A 226 22.50 10.12 15.00
CA GLU A 226 23.30 11.33 15.12
C GLU A 226 24.62 11.16 14.33
N GLY A 227 24.77 11.88 13.21
CA GLY A 227 25.99 11.91 12.39
C GLY A 227 25.92 11.06 11.10
N PRO A 228 27.02 11.02 10.30
CA PRO A 228 27.01 10.46 8.94
C PRO A 228 26.54 9.02 8.94
N TRP A 229 25.57 8.66 8.11
CA TRP A 229 25.02 7.30 8.07
C TRP A 229 26.04 6.22 7.62
N ALA A 230 25.94 5.03 8.20
CA ALA A 230 26.69 3.84 7.76
C ALA A 230 25.78 2.61 7.91
N PRO A 231 25.77 1.67 6.95
CA PRO A 231 24.79 0.60 6.90
C PRO A 231 24.82 -0.31 8.13
N PRO A 232 23.65 -0.55 8.77
CA PRO A 232 23.52 -1.56 9.82
C PRO A 232 23.31 -2.97 9.24
N LEU A 233 23.10 -3.09 7.92
CA LEU A 233 22.92 -4.36 7.22
C LEU A 233 24.20 -5.18 7.41
N ALA A 234 24.11 -6.19 8.27
CA ALA A 234 25.24 -7.00 8.67
C ALA A 234 25.99 -7.53 7.44
N GLU A 235 27.33 -7.56 7.53
CA GLU A 235 28.14 -8.45 6.71
C GLU A 235 27.45 -9.81 6.70
N ALA A 236 27.03 -10.29 5.52
CA ALA A 236 26.62 -11.68 5.38
C ALA A 236 27.74 -12.52 6.02
N PRO A 237 27.45 -13.40 7.00
CA PRO A 237 28.49 -14.19 7.62
C PRO A 237 29.22 -14.94 6.50
N PRO A 238 30.56 -14.83 6.39
CA PRO A 238 31.28 -15.52 5.34
C PRO A 238 31.07 -17.03 5.51
N GLY A 239 30.34 -17.64 4.59
CA GLY A 239 30.40 -19.09 4.37
C GLY A 239 29.19 -19.96 4.75
N VAL A 240 27.96 -19.46 4.84
CA VAL A 240 26.79 -20.37 4.90
C VAL A 240 26.31 -20.68 3.48
N SER A 241 26.72 -21.85 2.98
CA SER A 241 26.19 -22.44 1.75
C SER A 241 24.74 -22.88 1.98
N LEU A 242 23.84 -22.51 1.07
CA LEU A 242 22.45 -22.97 1.03
C LEU A 242 22.29 -24.50 0.85
N ALA A 243 23.40 -25.24 0.72
CA ALA A 243 23.40 -26.71 0.65
C ALA A 243 23.27 -27.41 2.01
N GLU A 244 23.36 -26.70 3.14
CA GLU A 244 23.29 -27.31 4.48
C GLU A 244 21.89 -27.23 5.15
N LEU A 245 20.87 -26.79 4.41
CA LEU A 245 19.47 -26.78 4.85
C LEU A 245 18.58 -27.64 3.95
N ALA A 246 19.02 -28.87 3.66
CA ALA A 246 18.22 -29.94 3.05
C ALA A 246 18.24 -31.20 3.92
#